data_AF-A0A2R6CBZ6-F1
#
_entry.id   AF-A0A2R6CBZ6-F1
#
_cell.length_a   1.000
_cell.length_b   1.000
_cell.length_c   1.000
_cell.angle_alpha   90.00
_cell.angle_beta   90.00
_cell.angle_gamma   90.00
#
_symmetry.space_group_name_H-M   'P 1'
#
loop_
_entity.id
_entity.type
_entity.pdbx_description
1 polymer ?
#
loop_
_entity_poly.entity_id
_entity_poly.type
_entity_poly.pdbx_seq_one_letter_code
_entity_poly.pdbx_strand_id
1 'polypeptide(L)'
;MGRKLLGSRITKTYKVVSTLVWISLVAAATVSYLNSTGRINLTVYGEDAAQFLYSFYFNFLWYIVFMLIPFIGTYGCVTTGMCHWGMTNQWISRLGFFRLKVKDRNTCIKCPTKDCSKACPVGNTDMPGQFIARGEFRSYKCIGVGDCVESCPYGNIYFYDVRNWLREKLGIKPKTTTRGNTLKDNPKM
;
A
#
# COMPACT_ATOMS: atom_id res chain seq x y z
N MET A 1 12.99 -16.77 -1.20
CA MET A 1 11.66 -17.02 -0.62
C MET A 1 10.59 -15.94 -0.95
N GLY A 2 10.74 -15.13 -2.00
CA GLY A 2 9.80 -14.02 -2.29
C GLY A 2 8.48 -14.37 -3.00
N ARG A 3 8.34 -15.55 -3.63
CA ARG A 3 7.18 -15.87 -4.49
C ARG A 3 5.83 -15.94 -3.77
N LYS A 4 5.80 -16.28 -2.47
CA LYS A 4 4.55 -16.44 -1.70
C LYS A 4 3.87 -15.11 -1.34
N LEU A 5 4.60 -13.99 -1.37
CA LEU A 5 4.05 -12.65 -1.09
C LEU A 5 3.66 -11.89 -2.37
N LEU A 6 3.99 -12.41 -3.55
CA LEU A 6 3.70 -11.78 -4.84
C LEU A 6 2.23 -11.93 -5.23
N GLY A 7 1.69 -10.87 -5.83
CA GLY A 7 0.33 -10.75 -6.34
C GLY A 7 -0.65 -10.07 -5.38
N SER A 8 -1.80 -9.67 -5.89
CA SER A 8 -2.83 -8.87 -5.21
C SER A 8 -3.55 -9.59 -4.07
N ARG A 9 -3.45 -10.93 -3.99
CA ARG A 9 -4.15 -11.72 -2.98
C ARG A 9 -3.41 -11.67 -1.64
N ILE A 10 -4.17 -11.44 -0.58
CA ILE A 10 -3.69 -11.50 0.80
C ILE A 10 -3.40 -12.96 1.18
N THR A 11 -2.24 -13.22 1.79
CA THR A 11 -1.86 -14.55 2.29
C THR A 11 -2.54 -14.86 3.62
N LYS A 12 -2.70 -16.14 3.97
CA LYS A 12 -3.25 -16.55 5.28
C LYS A 12 -2.39 -16.01 6.43
N THR A 13 -1.07 -16.04 6.28
CA THR A 13 -0.10 -15.51 7.26
C THR A 13 -0.31 -14.02 7.52
N TYR A 14 -0.50 -13.21 6.47
CA TYR A 14 -0.81 -11.79 6.63
C TYR A 14 -2.08 -11.60 7.47
N LYS A 15 -3.14 -12.38 7.22
CA LYS A 15 -4.40 -12.23 7.99
C LYS A 15 -4.18 -12.53 9.47
N VAL A 16 -3.44 -13.60 9.78
CA VAL A 16 -3.16 -13.97 11.18
C VAL A 16 -2.37 -12.88 11.89
N VAL A 17 -1.26 -12.42 11.28
CA VAL A 17 -0.41 -11.36 11.86
C VAL A 17 -1.19 -10.05 12.01
N SER A 18 -1.92 -9.64 10.97
CA SER A 18 -2.77 -8.45 10.98
C SER A 18 -3.80 -8.49 12.11
N THR A 19 -4.51 -9.61 12.27
CA THR A 19 -5.51 -9.79 13.31
C THR A 19 -4.87 -9.74 14.70
N LEU A 20 -3.72 -10.38 14.91
CA LEU A 20 -3.01 -10.34 16.19
C LEU A 20 -2.56 -8.92 16.57
N VAL A 21 -1.99 -8.17 15.61
CA VAL A 21 -1.61 -6.77 15.82
C VAL A 21 -2.83 -5.93 16.20
N TRP A 22 -3.93 -6.04 15.45
CA TRP A 22 -5.16 -5.29 15.75
C TRP A 22 -5.79 -5.68 17.08
N ILE A 23 -5.84 -6.98 17.42
CA ILE A 23 -6.34 -7.43 18.73
C ILE A 23 -5.47 -6.86 19.84
N SER A 24 -4.15 -6.90 19.71
CA SER A 24 -3.25 -6.36 20.73
C SER A 24 -3.44 -4.85 20.94
N LEU A 25 -3.65 -4.09 19.85
CA LEU A 25 -3.88 -2.64 19.92
C LEU A 25 -5.23 -2.31 20.55
N VAL A 26 -6.29 -3.04 20.18
CA VAL A 26 -7.63 -2.85 20.76
C VAL A 26 -7.65 -3.25 22.23
N ALA A 27 -6.98 -4.35 22.60
CA ALA A 27 -6.84 -4.76 23.99
C ALA A 27 -6.09 -3.70 24.81
N ALA A 28 -4.96 -3.19 24.30
CA ALA A 28 -4.20 -2.11 24.94
C ALA A 28 -5.04 -0.84 25.13
N ALA A 29 -5.79 -0.44 24.10
CA ALA A 29 -6.66 0.73 24.15
C ALA A 29 -7.80 0.55 25.16
N THR A 30 -8.38 -0.65 25.22
CA THR A 30 -9.46 -0.97 26.17
C THR A 30 -8.95 -0.94 27.62
N VAL A 31 -7.77 -1.53 27.87
CA VAL A 31 -7.12 -1.51 29.20
C VAL A 31 -6.79 -0.08 29.61
N SER A 32 -6.24 0.74 28.70
CA SER A 32 -5.94 2.15 28.96
C SER A 32 -7.21 2.98 29.24
N TYR A 33 -8.30 2.73 28.51
CA TYR A 33 -9.59 3.39 28.76
C TYR A 33 -10.19 3.01 30.12
N LEU A 34 -10.10 1.73 30.50
CA LEU A 34 -10.56 1.25 31.81
C LEU A 34 -9.69 1.77 32.97
N ASN A 35 -8.39 2.01 32.71
CA ASN A 35 -7.48 2.68 33.65
C ASN A 35 -7.88 4.16 33.82
N SER A 36 -8.14 4.86 32.72
CA SER A 36 -8.57 6.27 32.73
C SER A 36 -9.92 6.49 33.42
N THR A 37 -10.82 5.51 33.40
CA THR A 37 -12.13 5.57 34.07
C THR A 37 -12.10 5.08 35.52
N GLY A 38 -10.91 4.77 36.07
CA GLY A 38 -10.71 4.40 37.47
C GLY A 38 -11.26 3.01 37.86
N ARG A 39 -11.59 2.17 36.88
CA ARG A 39 -12.14 0.82 37.11
C ARG A 39 -11.06 -0.22 37.40
N ILE A 40 -9.82 0.05 37.00
CA ILE A 40 -8.65 -0.82 37.16
C ILE A 40 -7.41 0.08 37.29
N ASN A 41 -6.39 -0.33 38.04
CA ASN A 41 -5.11 0.38 38.17
C ASN A 41 -3.98 -0.46 37.56
N LEU A 42 -4.12 -0.81 36.28
CA LEU A 42 -3.18 -1.70 35.58
C LEU A 42 -2.09 -0.85 34.92
N THR A 43 -1.09 -0.49 35.73
CA THR A 43 0.12 0.20 35.28
C THR A 43 1.19 -0.84 34.98
N VAL A 44 1.83 -0.73 33.82
CA VAL A 44 2.96 -1.59 33.45
C VAL A 44 4.21 -0.72 33.56
N TYR A 45 5.08 -1.01 34.53
CA TYR A 45 6.27 -0.19 34.83
C TYR A 45 5.99 1.28 35.19
N GLY A 46 4.81 1.60 35.76
CA GLY A 46 4.45 2.96 36.14
C GLY A 46 3.94 3.84 35.00
N GLU A 47 3.82 3.29 33.78
CA GLU A 47 3.29 3.94 32.59
C GLU A 47 1.98 3.27 32.15
N ASP A 48 1.15 4.01 31.42
CA ASP A 48 -0.08 3.48 30.83
C ASP A 48 0.22 2.34 29.85
N ALA A 49 -0.57 1.26 29.92
CA ALA A 49 -0.38 0.07 29.09
C ALA A 49 -0.34 0.35 27.57
N ALA A 50 -1.03 1.40 27.12
CA ALA A 50 -1.02 1.84 25.73
C ALA A 50 0.33 2.48 25.32
N GLN A 51 0.96 3.24 26.21
CA GLN A 51 2.23 3.93 25.95
C GLN A 51 3.39 2.94 25.88
N PHE A 52 3.38 1.92 26.74
CA PHE A 52 4.32 0.81 26.69
C PHE A 52 4.20 0.03 25.36
N LEU A 53 2.97 -0.31 24.96
CA LEU A 53 2.70 -1.01 23.70
C LEU A 53 3.11 -0.19 22.48
N TYR A 54 2.82 1.12 22.47
CA TYR A 54 3.28 2.02 21.42
C TYR A 54 4.82 2.02 21.32
N SER A 55 5.50 2.18 22.45
CA SER A 55 6.96 2.18 22.51
C SER A 55 7.57 0.86 22.04
N PHE A 56 6.99 -0.28 22.40
CA PHE A 56 7.45 -1.59 21.94
C PHE A 56 7.28 -1.77 20.42
N TYR A 57 6.11 -1.44 19.88
CA TYR A 57 5.85 -1.58 18.44
C TYR A 57 6.67 -0.60 17.58
N PHE A 58 6.77 0.66 17.99
CA PHE A 58 7.48 1.70 17.21
C PHE A 58 8.98 1.77 17.47
N ASN A 59 9.48 1.47 18.68
CA ASN A 59 10.93 1.55 18.98
C ASN A 59 11.65 0.20 18.99
N PHE A 60 10.96 -0.93 19.11
CA PHE A 60 11.64 -2.23 19.08
C PHE A 60 11.28 -3.01 17.82
N LEU A 61 9.98 -3.28 17.62
CA LEU A 61 9.52 -4.09 16.51
C LEU A 61 9.83 -3.45 15.14
N TRP A 62 9.77 -2.13 15.05
CA TRP A 62 10.11 -1.39 13.83
C TRP A 62 11.57 -1.59 13.41
N TYR A 63 12.53 -1.52 14.34
CA TYR A 63 13.96 -1.71 14.02
C TYR A 63 14.26 -3.15 13.59
N ILE A 64 13.58 -4.14 14.16
CA ILE A 64 13.65 -5.53 13.68
C ILE A 64 13.19 -5.61 12.22
N VAL A 65 12.09 -4.94 11.87
CA VAL A 65 11.64 -4.90 10.47
C VAL A 65 12.66 -4.18 9.58
N PHE A 66 13.34 -3.14 10.06
CA PHE A 66 14.43 -2.48 9.34
C PHE A 66 15.59 -3.42 9.04
N MET A 67 16.02 -4.22 10.02
CA MET A 67 17.04 -5.26 9.82
C MET A 67 16.59 -6.32 8.81
N LEU A 68 15.28 -6.56 8.68
CA LEU A 68 14.70 -7.54 7.77
C LEU A 68 14.39 -6.98 6.36
N ILE A 69 14.60 -5.69 6.10
CA ILE A 69 14.43 -5.06 4.77
C ILE A 69 15.14 -5.82 3.63
N PRO A 70 16.41 -6.27 3.73
CA PRO A 70 17.04 -7.00 2.63
C PRO A 70 16.33 -8.32 2.27
N PHE A 71 15.55 -8.88 3.20
CA PHE A 71 14.85 -10.15 2.99
C PHE A 71 13.38 -9.98 2.58
N ILE A 72 12.69 -8.95 3.12
CA ILE A 72 11.24 -8.77 2.97
C ILE A 72 10.90 -7.57 2.05
N GLY A 73 11.89 -6.73 1.73
CA GLY A 73 11.75 -5.51 0.94
C GLY A 73 11.44 -4.27 1.78
N THR A 74 11.54 -3.10 1.16
CA THR A 74 11.36 -1.78 1.79
C THR A 74 9.97 -1.58 2.40
N TYR A 75 8.95 -2.29 1.91
CA TYR A 75 7.58 -2.27 2.44
C TYR A 75 7.20 -3.59 3.12
N GLY A 76 8.20 -4.31 3.66
CA GLY A 76 8.01 -5.57 4.33
C GLY A 76 7.00 -5.51 5.49
N CYS A 77 6.96 -4.40 6.22
CA CYS A 77 5.98 -4.21 7.31
C CYS A 77 4.52 -4.21 6.82
N VAL A 78 4.28 -3.74 5.59
CA VAL A 78 2.96 -3.63 4.97
C VAL A 78 2.57 -4.93 4.26
N THR A 79 3.53 -5.65 3.68
CA THR A 79 3.28 -6.95 3.04
C THR A 79 3.13 -8.10 4.04
N THR A 80 3.67 -7.96 5.25
CA THR A 80 3.57 -8.94 6.35
C THR A 80 2.44 -8.64 7.34
N GLY A 81 1.89 -7.43 7.33
CA GLY A 81 0.81 -7.03 8.25
C GLY A 81 1.29 -6.61 9.64
N MET A 82 2.59 -6.36 9.80
CA MET A 82 3.21 -5.96 11.07
C MET A 82 2.97 -4.50 11.42
N CYS A 83 2.76 -3.63 10.41
CA CYS A 83 2.54 -2.20 10.63
C CYS A 83 1.06 -1.84 10.54
N HIS A 84 0.47 -1.41 11.67
CA HIS A 84 -0.92 -0.95 11.73
C HIS A 84 -1.21 0.22 10.77
N TRP A 85 -0.28 1.18 10.62
CA TRP A 85 -0.40 2.28 9.67
C TRP A 85 -0.40 1.81 8.21
N GLY A 86 0.42 0.80 7.89
CA GLY A 86 0.39 0.16 6.58
C GLY A 86 -0.95 -0.51 6.29
N MET A 87 -1.53 -1.17 7.29
CA MET A 87 -2.82 -1.84 7.18
C MET A 87 -3.97 -0.85 7.00
N THR A 88 -4.00 0.26 7.75
CA THR A 88 -5.05 1.28 7.56
C THR A 88 -4.99 1.88 6.15
N ASN A 89 -3.79 2.16 5.64
CA ASN A 89 -3.63 2.69 4.29
C ASN A 89 -4.03 1.68 3.19
N GLN A 90 -3.82 0.38 3.41
CA GLN A 90 -4.31 -0.70 2.55
C GLN A 90 -5.85 -0.80 2.56
N TRP A 91 -6.48 -0.63 3.72
CA TRP A 91 -7.93 -0.56 3.85
C TRP A 91 -8.50 0.65 3.09
N ILE A 92 -7.88 1.82 3.22
CA ILE A 92 -8.26 3.04 2.48
C ILE A 92 -8.03 2.86 0.97
N SER A 93 -6.92 2.24 0.57
CA SER A 93 -6.59 2.00 -0.84
C SER A 93 -7.56 1.02 -1.50
N ARG A 94 -8.08 0.04 -0.74
CA ARG A 94 -9.16 -0.80 -1.25
C ARG A 94 -10.50 -0.10 -1.15
N LEU A 95 -10.96 0.38 -0.01
CA LEU A 95 -12.34 0.86 0.15
C LEU A 95 -12.57 2.25 -0.47
N GLY A 96 -11.54 3.07 -0.53
CA GLY A 96 -11.59 4.40 -1.11
C GLY A 96 -11.75 4.43 -2.62
N PHE A 97 -11.83 5.65 -3.14
CA PHE A 97 -11.97 5.94 -4.57
C PHE A 97 -10.66 5.77 -5.36
N PHE A 98 -9.56 5.48 -4.65
CA PHE A 98 -8.24 5.37 -5.24
C PHE A 98 -8.10 4.04 -5.99
N ARG A 99 -7.98 4.14 -7.31
CA ARG A 99 -7.71 3.00 -8.19
C ARG A 99 -6.74 3.42 -9.28
N LEU A 100 -5.97 2.47 -9.80
CA LEU A 100 -5.15 2.72 -10.98
C LEU A 100 -5.99 2.40 -12.20
N LYS A 101 -6.07 3.34 -13.16
CA LYS A 101 -6.69 3.11 -14.46
C LYS A 101 -5.65 3.21 -15.55
N VAL A 102 -5.92 2.55 -16.68
CA VAL A 102 -5.13 2.72 -17.90
C VAL A 102 -5.90 3.56 -18.91
N LYS A 103 -5.19 4.33 -19.73
CA LYS A 103 -5.81 5.13 -20.81
C LYS A 103 -6.25 4.21 -21.94
N ASP A 104 -5.37 3.31 -22.37
CA ASP A 104 -5.68 2.30 -23.39
C ASP A 104 -5.22 0.90 -22.96
N ARG A 105 -6.12 -0.08 -23.07
CA ARG A 105 -5.80 -1.48 -22.76
C ARG A 105 -4.86 -2.09 -23.79
N ASN A 106 -4.94 -1.66 -25.05
CA ASN A 106 -4.14 -2.21 -26.15
C ASN A 106 -2.65 -1.91 -25.96
N THR A 107 -2.31 -0.73 -25.45
CA THR A 107 -0.93 -0.37 -25.08
C THR A 107 -0.38 -1.30 -24.00
N CYS A 108 -1.21 -1.73 -23.04
CA CYS A 108 -0.80 -2.71 -22.03
C CYS A 108 -0.60 -4.12 -22.60
N ILE A 109 -1.41 -4.54 -23.57
CA ILE A 109 -1.26 -5.84 -24.26
C ILE A 109 0.06 -5.89 -25.03
N LYS A 110 0.37 -4.82 -25.76
CA LYS A 110 1.58 -4.69 -26.59
C LYS A 110 2.85 -4.44 -25.78
N CYS A 111 2.76 -4.18 -24.48
CA CYS A 111 3.91 -3.88 -23.63
C CYS A 111 4.70 -5.17 -23.30
N PRO A 112 5.95 -5.32 -23.78
CA PRO A 112 6.72 -6.54 -23.57
C PRO A 112 7.36 -6.60 -22.18
N THR A 113 7.80 -5.46 -21.63
CA THR A 113 8.62 -5.41 -20.41
C THR A 113 7.79 -5.49 -19.13
N LYS A 114 6.58 -4.92 -19.13
CA LYS A 114 5.65 -4.86 -17.98
C LYS A 114 6.35 -4.36 -16.70
N ASP A 115 7.18 -3.32 -16.84
CA ASP A 115 8.04 -2.80 -15.77
C ASP A 115 7.26 -2.34 -14.53
N CYS A 116 6.02 -1.91 -14.72
CA CYS A 116 5.11 -1.55 -13.63
C CYS A 116 4.94 -2.66 -12.57
N SER A 117 5.02 -3.93 -12.97
CA SER A 117 4.92 -5.08 -12.05
C SER A 117 6.18 -5.30 -11.20
N LYS A 118 7.35 -4.97 -11.76
CA LYS A 118 8.66 -5.10 -11.09
C LYS A 118 8.93 -3.92 -10.16
N ALA A 119 8.51 -2.72 -10.59
CA ALA A 119 8.64 -1.51 -9.79
C ALA A 119 7.74 -1.50 -8.56
N CYS A 120 6.68 -2.31 -8.52
CA CYS A 120 5.73 -2.30 -7.41
C CYS A 120 6.39 -2.84 -6.13
N PRO A 121 6.58 -2.00 -5.09
CA PRO A 121 7.38 -2.38 -3.93
C PRO A 121 6.68 -3.39 -3.00
N VAL A 122 5.35 -3.51 -3.15
CA VAL A 122 4.50 -4.48 -2.44
C VAL A 122 4.29 -5.77 -3.24
N GLY A 123 4.94 -5.89 -4.40
CA GLY A 123 4.95 -7.13 -5.19
C GLY A 123 3.63 -7.44 -5.91
N ASN A 124 2.85 -6.45 -6.35
CA ASN A 124 1.62 -6.67 -7.14
C ASN A 124 1.93 -7.10 -8.59
N THR A 125 2.42 -8.32 -8.77
CA THR A 125 2.85 -8.84 -10.07
C THR A 125 1.71 -9.14 -11.04
N ASP A 126 0.48 -9.33 -10.54
CA ASP A 126 -0.72 -9.59 -11.34
C ASP A 126 -1.37 -8.31 -11.90
N MET A 127 -0.84 -7.15 -11.54
CA MET A 127 -1.36 -5.85 -11.96
C MET A 127 -1.48 -5.68 -13.49
N PRO A 128 -0.48 -6.05 -14.32
CA PRO A 128 -0.62 -5.96 -15.78
C PRO A 128 -1.79 -6.81 -16.33
N GLY A 129 -2.03 -7.99 -15.75
CA GLY A 129 -3.15 -8.85 -16.15
C GLY A 129 -4.50 -8.20 -15.85
N GLN A 130 -4.63 -7.53 -14.71
CA GLN A 130 -5.86 -6.80 -14.37
C GLN A 130 -6.08 -5.56 -15.25
N PHE A 131 -5.02 -4.84 -15.61
CA PHE A 131 -5.12 -3.72 -16.56
C PHE A 131 -5.60 -4.18 -17.93
N ILE A 132 -5.10 -5.31 -18.43
CA ILE A 132 -5.54 -5.88 -19.71
C ILE A 132 -7.01 -6.33 -19.62
N ALA A 133 -7.39 -7.04 -18.55
CA ALA A 133 -8.73 -7.61 -18.42
C ALA A 133 -9.83 -6.56 -18.13
N ARG A 134 -9.56 -5.58 -17.26
CA ARG A 134 -10.58 -4.66 -16.73
C ARG A 134 -10.30 -3.20 -17.05
N GLY A 135 -9.09 -2.85 -17.48
CA GLY A 135 -8.67 -1.45 -17.63
C GLY A 135 -8.44 -0.71 -16.32
N GLU A 136 -8.55 -1.41 -15.18
CA GLU A 136 -8.32 -0.87 -13.86
C GLU A 136 -7.70 -1.92 -12.94
N PHE A 137 -6.98 -1.44 -11.92
CA PHE A 137 -6.37 -2.25 -10.88
C PHE A 137 -6.76 -1.72 -9.51
N ARG A 138 -7.24 -2.64 -8.66
CA ARG A 138 -7.62 -2.38 -7.28
C ARG A 138 -7.24 -3.59 -6.42
N SER A 139 -6.41 -3.36 -5.41
CA SER A 139 -5.89 -4.42 -4.54
C SER A 139 -5.78 -3.92 -3.11
N TYR A 140 -6.02 -4.80 -2.12
CA TYR A 140 -5.75 -4.49 -0.71
C TYR A 140 -4.27 -4.26 -0.47
N LYS A 141 -3.37 -4.91 -1.22
CA LYS A 141 -1.93 -4.70 -1.04
C LYS A 141 -1.43 -3.39 -1.64
N CYS A 142 -2.23 -2.72 -2.47
CA CYS A 142 -1.84 -1.44 -3.05
C CYS A 142 -1.70 -0.39 -1.94
N ILE A 143 -0.57 0.33 -1.93
CA ILE A 143 -0.26 1.38 -0.95
C ILE A 143 -0.28 2.79 -1.56
N GLY A 144 -0.56 2.90 -2.86
CA GLY A 144 -0.70 4.17 -3.55
C GLY A 144 0.59 4.98 -3.79
N VAL A 145 1.78 4.38 -3.61
CA VAL A 145 3.07 5.09 -3.78
C VAL A 145 3.29 5.62 -5.20
N GLY A 146 2.92 4.85 -6.24
CA GLY A 146 2.97 5.34 -7.62
C GLY A 146 4.16 4.92 -8.47
N ASP A 147 5.11 4.14 -7.95
CA ASP A 147 6.28 3.68 -8.72
C ASP A 147 5.89 3.00 -10.04
N CYS A 148 4.74 2.33 -10.05
CA CYS A 148 4.16 1.70 -11.24
C CYS A 148 3.69 2.68 -12.33
N VAL A 149 3.25 3.88 -11.95
CA VAL A 149 2.83 4.95 -12.86
C VAL A 149 4.06 5.57 -13.51
N GLU A 150 5.08 5.86 -12.71
CA GLU A 150 6.34 6.45 -13.17
C GLU A 150 7.16 5.47 -14.02
N SER A 151 7.22 4.20 -13.62
CA SER A 151 7.96 3.17 -14.35
C SER A 151 7.27 2.70 -15.63
N CYS A 152 6.09 3.24 -15.98
CA CYS A 152 5.39 2.84 -17.19
C CYS A 152 6.06 3.50 -18.41
N PRO A 153 6.69 2.73 -19.32
CA PRO A 153 7.42 3.30 -20.46
C PRO A 153 6.52 4.09 -21.42
N TYR A 154 5.22 3.80 -21.43
CA TYR A 154 4.23 4.42 -22.30
C TYR A 154 3.37 5.49 -21.58
N GLY A 155 3.61 5.77 -20.29
CA GLY A 155 2.80 6.74 -19.54
C GLY A 155 1.29 6.45 -19.55
N ASN A 156 0.94 5.16 -19.63
CA ASN A 156 -0.43 4.70 -19.87
C ASN A 156 -1.25 4.51 -18.58
N ILE A 157 -0.60 4.40 -17.43
CA ILE A 157 -1.23 4.21 -16.12
C ILE A 157 -1.42 5.59 -15.48
N TYR A 158 -2.56 5.82 -14.82
CA TYR A 158 -2.79 7.03 -14.04
C TYR A 158 -3.60 6.74 -12.77
N PHE A 159 -3.47 7.63 -11.79
CA PHE A 159 -4.27 7.61 -10.58
C PHE A 159 -5.68 8.10 -10.87
N TYR A 160 -6.66 7.25 -10.58
CA TYR A 160 -8.05 7.63 -10.54
C TYR A 160 -8.45 7.84 -9.07
N ASP A 161 -8.80 9.07 -8.73
CA ASP A 161 -9.16 9.52 -7.39
C ASP A 161 -10.56 10.15 -7.38
N VAL A 162 -10.94 10.71 -6.22
CA VAL A 162 -12.21 11.44 -6.05
C VAL A 162 -12.34 12.60 -7.04
N ARG A 163 -11.23 13.28 -7.36
CA ARG A 163 -11.24 14.44 -8.27
C ARG A 163 -11.64 14.01 -9.67
N ASN A 164 -11.11 12.89 -10.14
CA ASN A 164 -11.46 12.32 -11.44
C ASN A 164 -12.92 11.82 -11.46
N TRP A 165 -13.39 11.18 -10.39
CA TRP A 165 -14.80 10.80 -10.27
C TRP A 165 -15.75 12.00 -10.28
N LEU A 166 -15.42 13.05 -9.53
CA LEU A 166 -16.22 14.27 -9.47
C LEU A 166 -16.25 14.98 -10.84
N ARG A 167 -15.12 15.02 -11.54
CA ARG A 167 -15.02 15.59 -12.90
C ARG A 167 -15.86 14.82 -13.92
N GLU A 168 -15.84 13.50 -13.88
CA GLU A 168 -16.71 12.66 -14.73
C GLU A 168 -18.18 12.95 -14.45
N LYS A 169 -18.57 13.09 -13.16
CA LYS A 169 -19.95 13.34 -12.76
C LYS A 169 -20.43 14.77 -13.06
N LEU A 170 -19.54 15.75 -13.01
CA LEU A 170 -19.82 17.16 -13.31
C LEU A 170 -19.63 17.52 -14.79
N GLY A 171 -19.26 16.56 -15.66
CA GLY A 171 -19.04 16.80 -17.10
C GLY A 171 -17.85 17.71 -17.41
N ILE A 172 -16.97 17.97 -16.45
CA ILE A 172 -15.80 18.84 -16.63
C ILE A 172 -14.72 18.02 -17.33
N LYS A 173 -14.56 18.23 -18.65
CA LYS A 173 -13.50 17.58 -19.44
C LYS A 173 -12.12 17.90 -18.84
N PRO A 174 -11.22 16.91 -18.76
CA PRO A 174 -9.89 17.13 -18.23
C PRO A 174 -9.17 18.16 -19.11
N LYS A 175 -8.55 19.16 -18.47
CA LYS A 175 -7.51 19.98 -19.10
C LYS A 175 -6.39 19.01 -19.48
N THR A 176 -6.20 18.75 -20.77
CA THR A 176 -5.08 17.95 -21.29
C THR A 176 -3.79 18.60 -20.82
N THR A 177 -3.31 18.18 -19.65
CA THR A 177 -2.04 18.66 -19.13
C THR A 177 -1.02 17.75 -19.76
N THR A 178 -0.49 18.18 -20.90
CA THR A 178 0.70 17.64 -21.53
C THR A 178 1.88 17.85 -20.56
N ARG A 179 2.00 17.02 -19.53
CA ARG A 179 3.28 16.76 -18.87
C ARG A 179 3.97 15.64 -19.63
N GLY A 180 4.29 15.95 -20.88
CA GLY A 180 5.31 15.27 -21.67
C GLY A 180 6.34 16.35 -21.98
N ASN A 181 7.38 16.42 -21.15
CA ASN A 181 8.65 17.12 -21.31
C ASN A 181 9.40 16.79 -20.01
N THR A 182 10.35 15.87 -20.00
CA THR A 182 11.55 15.89 -20.82
C THR A 182 11.85 14.53 -21.45
N LEU A 183 12.11 14.57 -22.77
CA LEU A 183 13.04 13.65 -23.41
C LEU A 183 14.28 13.54 -22.52
N LYS A 184 14.66 12.31 -22.15
CA LYS A 184 16.07 12.03 -21.90
C LYS A 184 16.75 12.02 -23.26
N ASP A 185 17.17 13.19 -23.70
CA ASP A 185 18.31 13.29 -24.61
C ASP A 185 19.55 12.85 -23.85
N ASN A 186 19.89 11.58 -24.01
CA ASN A 186 21.29 11.17 -24.12
C ASN A 186 21.38 9.74 -24.68
N PRO A 187 21.80 9.57 -25.95
CA PRO A 187 22.38 8.31 -26.37
C PRO A 187 23.73 8.20 -25.65
N LYS A 188 23.84 7.28 -24.68
CA LYS A 188 25.16 6.84 -24.25
C LYS A 188 25.74 6.00 -25.38
N MET A 189 26.84 6.52 -25.93
CA MET A 189 27.87 5.83 -26.72
C MET A 189 28.15 4.43 -26.19
#